data_AF-A0A1F8FHL7-F1
#
_entry.id   AF-A0A1F8FHL7-F1
#
_cell.length_a   1.000
_cell.length_b   1.000
_cell.length_c   1.000
_cell.angle_alpha   90.00
_cell.angle_beta   90.00
_cell.angle_gamma   90.00
#
_symmetry.space_group_name_H-M   'P 1'
#
loop_
_entity.id
_entity.type
_entity.pdbx_description
1 polymer ?
#
loop_
_entity_poly.entity_id
_entity_poly.type
_entity_poly.pdbx_seq_one_letter_code
_entity_poly.pdbx_strand_id
1 'polypeptide(L)'
;MRKKTKILFLITVFSLSVFFVQTTRAAVIQKANSFLGLSFSLVGYWTFDGGDMTATTARDRSGNGNTGTLSGTTERPAKSVRG
;
A
#
# COMPACT_ATOMS: atom_id res chain seq x y z
N MET A 1 -16.73 -8.71 -54.73
CA MET A 1 -15.89 -9.61 -53.89
C MET A 1 -15.08 -8.90 -52.80
N ARG A 2 -14.69 -7.61 -52.94
CA ARG A 2 -13.84 -6.86 -51.96
C ARG A 2 -14.48 -6.47 -50.59
N LYS A 3 -15.81 -6.39 -50.47
CA LYS A 3 -16.47 -5.94 -49.22
C LYS A 3 -16.52 -7.03 -48.14
N LYS A 4 -16.78 -8.28 -48.54
CA LYS A 4 -16.87 -9.43 -47.63
C LYS A 4 -15.53 -9.73 -46.93
N THR A 5 -14.41 -9.54 -47.64
CA THR A 5 -13.06 -9.74 -47.09
C THR A 5 -12.68 -8.71 -46.04
N LYS A 6 -13.13 -7.44 -46.19
CA LYS A 6 -12.91 -6.39 -45.18
C LYS A 6 -13.70 -6.65 -43.89
N ILE A 7 -14.93 -7.14 -44.03
CA ILE A 7 -15.80 -7.48 -42.90
C ILE A 7 -15.21 -8.66 -42.11
N LEU A 8 -14.72 -9.69 -42.82
CA LEU A 8 -14.09 -10.84 -42.17
C LEU A 8 -12.80 -10.44 -41.43
N PHE A 9 -11.97 -9.57 -42.01
CA PHE A 9 -10.76 -9.05 -41.36
C PHE A 9 -11.06 -8.28 -40.07
N LEU A 10 -12.10 -7.42 -40.08
CA LEU A 10 -12.52 -6.67 -38.90
C LEU A 10 -13.02 -7.58 -37.77
N ILE A 11 -13.78 -8.63 -38.09
CA ILE A 11 -14.25 -9.61 -37.11
C ILE A 11 -13.08 -10.36 -36.49
N THR A 12 -12.09 -10.78 -37.29
CA THR A 12 -10.90 -11.47 -36.78
C THR A 12 -10.09 -10.59 -35.85
N VAL A 13 -9.88 -9.31 -36.18
CA VAL A 13 -9.13 -8.36 -35.34
C VAL A 13 -9.87 -8.08 -34.03
N PHE A 14 -11.20 -7.93 -34.08
CA PHE A 14 -12.01 -7.71 -32.88
C PHE A 14 -12.07 -8.95 -31.98
N SER A 15 -12.19 -10.14 -32.56
CA SER A 15 -12.14 -11.38 -31.78
C SER A 15 -10.77 -11.59 -31.13
N LEU A 16 -9.69 -11.26 -31.84
CA LEU A 16 -8.34 -11.31 -31.28
C LEU A 16 -8.13 -10.28 -30.16
N SER A 17 -8.67 -9.07 -30.28
CA SER A 17 -8.51 -8.03 -29.24
C SER A 17 -9.25 -8.39 -27.94
N VAL A 18 -10.41 -9.04 -28.02
CA VAL A 18 -11.17 -9.47 -26.83
C VAL A 18 -10.46 -10.60 -26.07
N PHE A 19 -9.72 -11.47 -26.77
CA PHE A 19 -8.98 -12.56 -26.14
C PHE A 19 -7.70 -12.11 -25.39
N PHE A 20 -7.17 -10.92 -25.66
CA PHE A 20 -5.95 -10.40 -25.03
C PHE A 20 -6.20 -9.40 -23.88
N VAL A 21 -7.45 -9.20 -23.46
CA VAL A 21 -7.74 -8.34 -22.30
C VAL A 21 -7.29 -9.05 -21.02
N GLN A 22 -6.07 -8.73 -20.57
CA GLN A 22 -5.55 -9.11 -19.26
C GLN A 22 -6.48 -8.52 -18.20
N THR A 23 -7.12 -9.37 -17.39
CA THR A 23 -7.86 -8.92 -16.21
C THR A 23 -6.86 -8.33 -15.22
N THR A 24 -6.89 -7.02 -15.01
CA THR A 24 -6.10 -6.41 -13.95
C THR A 24 -6.70 -6.81 -12.61
N ARG A 25 -5.93 -7.58 -11.81
CA ARG A 25 -6.35 -7.93 -10.45
C ARG A 25 -5.97 -6.80 -9.52
N ALA A 26 -6.87 -5.84 -9.32
CA ALA A 26 -6.74 -4.88 -8.22
C ALA A 26 -7.11 -5.60 -6.91
N ALA A 27 -6.12 -5.83 -6.05
CA ALA A 27 -6.35 -6.39 -4.72
C ALA A 27 -6.51 -5.25 -3.71
N VAL A 28 -7.58 -5.28 -2.92
CA VAL A 28 -7.74 -4.42 -1.75
C VAL A 28 -7.17 -5.14 -0.54
N ILE A 29 -6.11 -4.61 0.08
CA ILE A 29 -5.58 -5.17 1.33
C ILE A 29 -6.53 -4.76 2.46
N GLN A 30 -7.55 -5.58 2.72
CA GLN A 30 -8.52 -5.35 3.80
C GLN A 30 -7.96 -5.69 5.19
N LYS A 31 -6.86 -6.43 5.25
CA LYS A 31 -6.12 -6.76 6.47
C LYS A 31 -4.66 -6.90 6.08
N ALA A 32 -3.77 -6.27 6.86
CA ALA A 32 -2.33 -6.46 6.68
C ALA A 32 -2.03 -7.96 6.66
N ASN A 33 -1.56 -8.41 5.51
CA ASN A 33 -1.23 -9.78 5.21
C ASN A 33 0.02 -10.11 6.02
N SER A 34 -0.12 -10.96 7.05
CA SER A 34 1.04 -11.51 7.78
C SER A 34 1.99 -12.29 6.85
N PHE A 35 1.53 -12.68 5.66
CA PHE A 35 2.30 -13.32 4.60
C PHE A 35 3.14 -12.36 3.74
N LEU A 36 2.94 -11.03 3.83
CA LEU A 36 3.83 -10.06 3.16
C LEU A 36 5.15 -9.85 3.89
N GLY A 37 5.40 -10.56 5.00
CA GLY A 37 6.68 -10.50 5.68
C GLY A 37 7.12 -9.08 6.00
N LEU A 38 6.18 -8.21 6.41
CA LEU A 38 6.47 -6.88 6.95
C LEU A 38 7.24 -6.96 8.30
N SER A 39 7.93 -8.06 8.57
CA SER A 39 8.85 -8.23 9.69
C SER A 39 10.26 -8.54 9.20
N PHE A 40 10.44 -8.95 7.94
CA PHE A 40 11.70 -9.50 7.44
C PHE A 40 12.36 -8.66 6.34
N SER A 41 11.69 -7.63 5.82
CA SER A 41 12.25 -6.76 4.76
C SER A 41 11.87 -5.28 4.91
N LEU A 42 11.62 -4.79 6.13
CA LEU A 42 11.50 -3.34 6.34
C LEU A 42 12.86 -2.75 6.65
N VAL A 43 13.18 -1.67 5.94
CA VAL A 43 14.30 -0.79 6.29
C VAL A 43 13.95 -0.02 7.57
N GLY A 44 12.67 0.30 7.84
CA GLY A 44 12.22 0.91 9.09
C GLY A 44 10.69 0.84 9.23
N TYR A 45 10.20 0.78 10.47
CA TYR A 45 8.76 0.79 10.79
C TYR A 45 8.49 1.59 12.08
N TRP A 46 7.72 2.67 11.99
CA TRP A 46 7.32 3.50 13.13
C TRP A 46 5.79 3.53 13.22
N THR A 47 5.24 3.18 14.39
CA THR A 47 3.79 2.92 14.55
C THR A 47 2.97 4.19 14.78
N PHE A 48 3.55 5.24 15.37
CA PHE A 48 2.85 6.48 15.76
C PHE A 48 1.57 6.26 16.60
N ASP A 49 1.52 5.16 17.35
CA ASP A 49 0.36 4.74 18.16
C ASP A 49 0.45 5.16 19.63
N GLY A 50 1.51 5.86 20.01
CA GLY A 50 1.78 6.32 21.37
C GLY A 50 2.52 5.30 22.23
N GLY A 51 2.34 3.99 22.01
CA GLY A 51 3.03 2.94 22.77
C GLY A 51 4.52 2.86 22.43
N ASP A 52 4.87 3.09 21.16
CA ASP A 52 6.25 3.09 20.67
C ASP A 52 6.82 4.50 20.43
N MET A 53 6.20 5.50 21.07
CA MET A 53 6.52 6.92 20.90
C MET A 53 6.91 7.56 22.23
N THR A 54 7.92 8.41 22.22
CA THR A 54 8.21 9.36 23.31
C THR A 54 8.00 10.79 22.80
N ALA A 55 8.18 11.79 23.67
CA ALA A 55 8.06 13.20 23.28
C ALA A 55 8.99 13.58 22.10
N THR A 56 10.13 12.90 21.94
CA THR A 56 11.15 13.24 20.96
C THR A 56 11.59 12.06 20.09
N THR A 57 10.97 10.88 20.25
CA THR A 57 11.45 9.65 19.60
C THR A 57 10.31 8.81 19.05
N ALA A 58 10.50 8.29 17.84
CA ALA A 58 9.69 7.22 17.27
C ALA A 58 10.53 5.95 17.21
N ARG A 59 10.10 4.90 17.93
CA ARG A 59 10.85 3.65 18.00
C ARG A 59 10.64 2.82 16.75
N ASP A 60 11.73 2.33 16.18
CA ASP A 60 11.70 1.44 15.03
C ASP A 60 11.36 0.02 15.46
N ARG A 61 10.19 -0.46 15.04
CA ARG A 61 9.67 -1.80 15.30
C ARG A 61 10.05 -2.81 14.23
N SER A 62 10.79 -2.41 13.19
CA SER A 62 11.35 -3.34 12.21
C SER A 62 12.53 -4.13 12.77
N GLY A 63 13.20 -3.62 13.81
CA GLY A 63 14.40 -4.25 14.39
C GLY A 63 15.71 -3.79 13.75
N ASN A 64 15.68 -2.90 12.74
CA ASN A 64 16.87 -2.43 12.04
C ASN A 64 17.58 -1.24 12.72
N GLY A 65 17.10 -0.80 13.88
CA GLY A 65 17.75 0.24 14.68
C GLY A 65 17.59 1.65 14.13
N ASN A 66 16.69 1.86 13.16
CA ASN A 66 16.43 3.17 12.56
C ASN A 66 15.46 3.99 13.44
N THR A 67 15.77 4.15 14.73
CA THR A 67 14.94 4.96 15.63
C THR A 67 14.99 6.42 15.20
N GLY A 68 13.83 7.05 14.98
CA GLY A 68 13.72 8.40 14.46
C GLY A 68 13.61 9.45 15.56
N THR A 69 14.20 10.62 15.35
CA THR A 69 14.05 11.79 16.23
C THR A 69 12.90 12.67 15.74
N LEU A 70 11.96 12.97 16.63
CA LEU A 70 10.85 13.87 16.36
C LEU A 70 11.27 15.30 16.72
N SER A 71 11.13 16.22 15.76
CA SER A 71 11.39 17.65 15.96
C SER A 71 10.16 18.45 15.58
N GLY A 72 9.87 19.51 16.34
CA GLY A 72 8.71 20.38 16.10
C GLY A 72 7.37 19.83 16.60
N THR A 73 7.37 18.86 17.52
CA THR A 73 6.11 18.32 18.07
C THR A 73 5.48 19.32 19.02
N THR A 74 4.32 19.87 18.67
CA THR A 74 3.41 20.47 19.65
C THR A 74 2.68 19.33 20.32
N GLU A 75 3.11 18.95 21.52
CA GLU A 75 2.35 18.02 22.35
C GLU A 75 0.93 18.59 22.50
N ARG A 76 -0.08 17.89 21.98
CA ARG A 76 -1.46 18.19 22.37
C ARG A 76 -1.52 17.86 23.85
N PRO A 77 -1.75 18.84 24.75
CA PRO A 77 -1.85 18.54 26.17
C PRO A 77 -2.91 17.45 26.31
N ALA A 78 -2.49 16.30 26.85
CA ALA A 78 -3.39 15.20 27.15
C ALA A 78 -4.57 15.81 27.90
N LYS A 79 -5.80 15.63 27.39
CA LYS A 79 -6.99 16.18 28.01
C LYS A 79 -7.04 15.69 29.45
N SER A 80 -6.59 16.51 30.40
CA SER A 80 -6.66 16.24 31.82
C SER A 80 -8.11 16.41 32.20
N VAL A 81 -8.90 15.34 32.07
CA VAL A 81 -10.19 15.23 32.74
C VAL A 81 -9.86 14.94 34.20
N ARG A 82 -9.50 15.99 34.94
CA ARG A 82 -9.61 16.00 36.40
C ARG A 82 -11.06 16.35 36.73
N GLY A 83 -11.69 15.46 37.51
CA GLY A 83 -12.98 15.72 38.14
C GLY A 83 -12.92 16.81 39.20
#